data_AF-A0A6I3GHG3-F1
#
_entry.id   AF-A0A6I3GHG3-F1
#
_cell.length_a   1.000
_cell.length_b   1.000
_cell.length_c   1.000
_cell.angle_alpha   90.00
_cell.angle_beta   90.00
_cell.angle_gamma   90.00
#
_symmetry.space_group_name_H-M   'P 1'
#
loop_
_entity.id
_entity.type
_entity.pdbx_description
1 polymer ?
#
loop_
_entity_poly.entity_id
_entity_poly.type
_entity_poly.pdbx_seq_one_letter_code
_entity_poly.pdbx_strand_id
1 'polypeptide(L)'
;MGVRDGLRSLVLRFLARQIVTPFTPYVLSDAFLASEVDKYGLRGLNPRSINLSESSDWPAGKCPIVFVQINQLDVFADQILPKIPGSFILITGKWHLPGLELNDSVQVILGNAHLKRWYSQNQIYEDVPIVPFPYGVKLSSAPQVYWRMRLKKAFGWGRSGVFVPHVASHAHLSGPALQARAQLADVMGPRLKLTSYLDQILRHRYVVSPPGDRMDTYRHWESVALGAIPVSNLPPPLSGLFGAGMFQTDSFSAVTAIGFTAPGCVPLPELATVAHWRKRLREDRLSAGFSMRSPFVRV
;
A
#
# COMPACT_ATOMS: atom_id res chain seq x y z
N MET A 1 32.77 -1.96 1.93
CA MET A 1 31.45 -2.46 2.39
C MET A 1 31.69 -3.51 3.45
N GLY A 2 31.49 -3.16 4.72
CA GLY A 2 31.88 -4.01 5.86
C GLY A 2 30.81 -5.01 6.26
N VAL A 3 31.17 -6.00 7.08
CA VAL A 3 30.26 -7.03 7.65
C VAL A 3 28.96 -6.43 8.24
N ARG A 4 29.02 -5.20 8.76
CA ARG A 4 27.85 -4.45 9.28
C ARG A 4 26.81 -4.08 8.21
N ASP A 5 27.23 -3.81 6.97
CA ASP A 5 26.32 -3.50 5.87
C ASP A 5 25.58 -4.75 5.38
N GLY A 6 26.27 -5.89 5.39
CA GLY A 6 25.70 -7.20 5.03
C GLY A 6 24.58 -7.64 5.99
N LEU A 7 24.83 -7.56 7.30
CA LEU A 7 23.82 -7.96 8.30
C LEU A 7 22.59 -7.05 8.28
N ARG A 8 22.78 -5.73 8.17
CA ARG A 8 21.67 -4.77 8.03
C ARG A 8 20.84 -5.04 6.79
N SER A 9 21.49 -5.36 5.66
CA SER A 9 20.81 -5.72 4.41
C SER A 9 19.99 -7.00 4.55
N LEU A 10 20.53 -8.05 5.19
CA LEU A 10 19.81 -9.31 5.43
C LEU A 10 18.57 -9.11 6.31
N VAL A 11 18.70 -8.38 7.40
CA VAL A 11 17.58 -8.08 8.31
C VAL A 11 16.51 -7.28 7.58
N LEU A 12 16.88 -6.24 6.84
CA LEU A 12 15.94 -5.45 6.05
C LEU A 12 15.20 -6.30 5.00
N ARG A 13 15.92 -7.17 4.28
CA ARG A 13 15.34 -8.09 3.29
C ARG A 13 14.35 -9.06 3.92
N PHE A 14 14.70 -9.63 5.08
CA PHE A 14 13.81 -10.50 5.82
C PHE A 14 12.51 -9.77 6.20
N LEU A 15 12.63 -8.56 6.75
CA LEU A 15 11.49 -7.80 7.26
C LEU A 15 10.58 -7.25 6.16
N ALA A 16 11.14 -6.79 5.05
CA ALA A 16 10.39 -6.37 3.87
C ALA A 16 9.54 -7.52 3.25
N ARG A 17 9.85 -8.77 3.59
CA ARG A 17 9.05 -9.95 3.23
C ARG A 17 7.97 -10.32 4.25
N GLN A 18 7.92 -9.62 5.40
CA GLN A 18 6.94 -9.87 6.46
C GLN A 18 5.87 -8.78 6.54
N ILE A 19 6.26 -7.51 6.42
CA ILE A 19 5.37 -6.35 6.52
C ILE A 19 5.26 -5.63 5.18
N VAL A 20 4.07 -5.10 4.87
CA VAL A 20 3.81 -4.39 3.63
C VAL A 20 4.58 -3.07 3.62
N THR A 21 5.22 -2.78 2.50
CA THR A 21 5.99 -1.55 2.21
C THR A 21 5.71 -1.11 0.78
N PRO A 22 6.19 0.07 0.33
CA PRO A 22 6.03 0.49 -1.05
C PRO A 22 6.59 -0.51 -2.08
N PHE A 23 7.55 -1.36 -1.67
CA PHE A 23 8.18 -2.38 -2.52
C PHE A 23 7.56 -3.77 -2.42
N THR A 24 6.48 -3.93 -1.66
CA THR A 24 5.76 -5.21 -1.57
C THR A 24 5.25 -5.72 -2.92
N PRO A 25 4.81 -4.89 -3.89
CA PRO A 25 4.53 -5.34 -5.25
C PRO A 25 5.68 -6.15 -5.86
N TYR A 26 6.92 -5.63 -5.77
CA TYR A 26 8.13 -6.33 -6.25
C TYR A 26 8.44 -7.60 -5.44
N VAL A 27 8.22 -7.59 -4.13
CA VAL A 27 8.44 -8.77 -3.28
C VAL A 27 7.48 -9.92 -3.64
N LEU A 28 6.32 -9.62 -4.20
CA LEU A 28 5.27 -10.58 -4.53
C LEU A 28 5.23 -10.98 -6.01
N SER A 29 6.01 -10.32 -6.87
CA SER A 29 5.99 -10.56 -8.32
C SER A 29 6.85 -11.74 -8.76
N ASP A 30 6.50 -12.34 -9.90
CA ASP A 30 7.35 -13.29 -10.62
C ASP A 30 8.15 -12.59 -11.73
N ALA A 31 7.65 -11.46 -12.24
CA ALA A 31 8.35 -10.58 -13.16
C ALA A 31 8.14 -9.11 -12.79
N PHE A 32 9.08 -8.24 -13.16
CA PHE A 32 8.97 -6.82 -12.90
C PHE A 32 9.53 -5.95 -14.03
N LEU A 33 8.97 -4.75 -14.16
CA LEU A 33 9.50 -3.65 -14.96
C LEU A 33 9.55 -2.40 -14.08
N ALA A 34 10.68 -2.19 -13.40
CA ALA A 34 10.82 -1.11 -12.42
C ALA A 34 12.27 -0.66 -12.22
N SER A 35 12.57 0.58 -12.59
CA SER A 35 13.90 1.17 -12.42
C SER A 35 14.26 1.47 -10.97
N GLU A 36 13.27 1.63 -10.08
CA GLU A 36 13.50 1.85 -8.65
C GLU A 36 14.15 0.62 -7.98
N VAL A 37 13.92 -0.59 -8.49
CA VAL A 37 14.55 -1.80 -7.94
C VAL A 37 16.07 -1.72 -8.05
N ASP A 38 16.58 -1.26 -9.19
CA ASP A 38 18.02 -1.13 -9.44
C ASP A 38 18.59 0.11 -8.77
N LYS A 39 17.91 1.25 -8.94
CA LYS A 39 18.30 2.52 -8.33
C LYS A 39 18.53 2.42 -6.82
N TYR A 40 17.72 1.63 -6.12
CA TYR A 40 17.81 1.46 -4.67
C TYR A 40 18.47 0.14 -4.23
N GLY A 41 19.06 -0.63 -5.16
CA GLY A 41 19.78 -1.87 -4.83
C GLY A 41 18.90 -2.96 -4.21
N LEU A 42 17.64 -3.03 -4.64
CA LEU A 42 16.60 -3.86 -4.04
C LEU A 42 16.48 -5.26 -4.64
N ARG A 43 17.26 -5.62 -5.67
CA ARG A 43 17.22 -6.96 -6.30
C ARG A 43 17.24 -8.12 -5.30
N GLY A 44 17.97 -7.95 -4.19
CA GLY A 44 18.04 -8.96 -3.13
C GLY A 44 16.73 -9.22 -2.37
N LEU A 45 15.70 -8.37 -2.51
CA LEU A 45 14.38 -8.59 -1.93
C LEU A 45 13.63 -9.71 -2.64
N ASN A 46 13.79 -9.84 -3.95
CA ASN A 46 13.17 -10.89 -4.76
C ASN A 46 14.09 -11.35 -5.90
N PRO A 47 15.16 -12.13 -5.58
CA PRO A 47 16.17 -12.52 -6.56
C PRO A 47 15.66 -13.51 -7.62
N ARG A 48 14.43 -14.01 -7.49
CA ARG A 48 13.80 -14.93 -8.46
C ARG A 48 12.90 -14.21 -9.46
N SER A 49 12.61 -12.93 -9.25
CA SER A 49 11.77 -12.16 -10.16
C SER A 49 12.54 -11.86 -11.45
N ILE A 50 11.93 -12.11 -12.60
CA ILE A 50 12.52 -11.80 -13.91
C ILE A 50 12.44 -10.30 -14.15
N ASN A 51 13.54 -9.68 -14.58
CA ASN A 51 13.57 -8.28 -14.98
C ASN A 51 13.19 -8.14 -16.46
N LEU A 52 12.00 -7.61 -16.73
CA LEU A 52 11.44 -7.49 -18.08
C LEU A 52 12.14 -6.41 -18.93
N SER A 53 12.96 -5.55 -18.34
CA SER A 53 13.81 -4.64 -19.13
C SER A 53 15.10 -5.30 -19.64
N GLU A 54 15.49 -6.45 -19.07
CA GLU A 54 16.76 -7.13 -19.35
C GLU A 54 16.59 -8.50 -20.00
N SER A 55 15.39 -9.08 -19.92
CA SER A 55 15.09 -10.40 -20.46
C SER A 55 13.76 -10.40 -21.20
N SER A 56 13.72 -11.13 -22.31
CA SER A 56 12.49 -11.50 -23.02
C SER A 56 11.82 -12.75 -22.44
N ASP A 57 12.42 -13.37 -21.43
CA ASP A 57 11.87 -14.54 -20.78
C ASP A 57 10.57 -14.20 -20.05
N TRP A 58 9.66 -15.16 -20.05
CA TRP A 58 8.40 -15.05 -19.33
C TRP A 58 8.39 -16.00 -18.12
N PRO A 59 7.90 -15.59 -16.94
CA PRO A 59 7.88 -16.48 -15.79
C PRO A 59 7.08 -17.75 -16.05
N ALA A 60 7.65 -18.89 -15.64
CA ALA A 60 6.95 -20.17 -15.67
C ALA A 60 5.79 -20.17 -14.66
N GLY A 61 4.69 -20.85 -15.01
CA GLY A 61 3.54 -21.08 -14.14
C GLY A 61 2.23 -20.56 -14.70
N LYS A 62 1.12 -20.97 -14.06
CA LYS A 62 -0.22 -20.50 -14.42
C LYS A 62 -0.45 -19.14 -13.77
N CYS A 63 -0.61 -18.10 -14.59
CA CYS A 63 -0.94 -16.74 -14.18
C CYS A 63 0.11 -16.03 -13.30
N PRO A 64 1.26 -15.63 -13.88
CA PRO A 64 2.28 -14.89 -13.13
C PRO A 64 1.78 -13.52 -12.65
N ILE A 65 2.39 -13.04 -11.56
CA ILE A 65 2.22 -11.68 -11.04
C ILE A 65 3.32 -10.81 -11.61
N VAL A 66 2.93 -9.74 -12.27
CA VAL A 66 3.83 -8.77 -12.90
C VAL A 66 3.76 -7.47 -12.11
N PHE A 67 4.90 -6.97 -11.64
CA PHE A 67 5.00 -5.64 -11.04
C PHE A 67 5.50 -4.63 -12.08
N VAL A 68 4.75 -3.57 -12.33
CA VAL A 68 5.16 -2.50 -13.25
C VAL A 68 5.19 -1.18 -12.49
N GLN A 69 6.33 -0.50 -12.55
CA GLN A 69 6.45 0.84 -11.99
C GLN A 69 5.61 1.82 -12.82
N ILE A 70 4.91 2.76 -12.18
CA ILE A 70 3.92 3.62 -12.86
C ILE A 70 4.50 4.36 -14.09
N ASN A 71 5.72 4.89 -14.02
CA ASN A 71 6.37 5.56 -15.15
C ASN A 71 7.02 4.61 -16.17
N GLN A 72 6.68 3.32 -16.11
CA GLN A 72 7.02 2.29 -17.10
C GLN A 72 5.75 1.69 -17.71
N LEU A 73 4.58 2.26 -17.41
CA LEU A 73 3.31 1.71 -17.85
C LEU A 73 3.14 1.77 -19.37
N ASP A 74 3.57 2.86 -20.00
CA ASP A 74 3.54 3.00 -21.46
C ASP A 74 4.48 1.99 -22.14
N VAL A 75 5.72 1.87 -21.63
CA VAL A 75 6.68 0.85 -22.09
C VAL A 75 6.11 -0.55 -21.93
N PHE A 76 5.44 -0.83 -20.82
CA PHE A 76 4.79 -2.12 -20.60
C PHE A 76 3.67 -2.36 -21.61
N ALA A 77 2.77 -1.40 -21.80
CA ALA A 77 1.64 -1.50 -22.72
C ALA A 77 2.10 -1.71 -24.18
N ASP A 78 3.12 -0.97 -24.61
CA ASP A 78 3.56 -0.97 -26.00
C ASP A 78 4.50 -2.13 -26.33
N GLN A 79 5.42 -2.47 -25.42
CA GLN A 79 6.56 -3.34 -25.75
C GLN A 79 6.50 -4.72 -25.12
N ILE A 80 5.83 -4.86 -23.98
CA ILE A 80 5.83 -6.10 -23.18
C ILE A 80 4.48 -6.81 -23.29
N LEU A 81 3.38 -6.08 -23.04
CA LEU A 81 2.02 -6.60 -23.03
C LEU A 81 1.65 -7.39 -24.31
N PRO A 82 2.02 -6.98 -25.54
CA PRO A 82 1.69 -7.73 -26.75
C PRO A 82 2.38 -9.10 -26.86
N LYS A 83 3.43 -9.32 -26.06
CA LYS A 83 4.24 -10.55 -26.07
C LYS A 83 3.86 -11.52 -24.95
N ILE A 84 2.93 -11.14 -24.07
CA ILE A 84 2.53 -11.96 -22.93
C ILE A 84 1.72 -13.17 -23.43
N PRO A 85 2.19 -14.42 -23.22
CA PRO A 85 1.60 -15.61 -23.86
C PRO A 85 0.32 -16.12 -23.18
N GLY A 86 -0.10 -15.53 -22.05
CA GLY A 86 -1.26 -16.02 -21.31
C GLY A 86 -1.61 -15.14 -20.12
N SER A 87 -2.60 -15.58 -19.34
CA SER A 87 -3.16 -14.76 -18.28
C SER A 87 -2.12 -14.27 -17.27
N PHE A 88 -2.30 -13.09 -16.70
CA PHE A 88 -1.43 -12.53 -15.66
C PHE A 88 -2.19 -11.63 -14.69
N ILE A 89 -1.60 -11.39 -13.52
CA ILE A 89 -2.05 -10.37 -12.57
C ILE A 89 -1.05 -9.22 -12.64
N LEU A 90 -1.56 -8.00 -12.82
CA LEU A 90 -0.75 -6.78 -12.80
C LEU A 90 -0.80 -6.14 -11.42
N ILE A 91 0.35 -5.71 -10.92
CA ILE A 91 0.45 -4.80 -9.79
C ILE A 91 1.22 -3.56 -10.25
N THR A 92 0.65 -2.37 -10.10
CA THR A 92 1.36 -1.11 -10.35
C THR A 92 1.62 -0.34 -9.05
N GLY A 93 2.72 0.40 -9.03
CA GLY A 93 3.10 1.19 -7.88
C GLY A 93 4.35 2.00 -8.13
N LYS A 94 4.67 2.91 -7.22
CA LYS A 94 5.89 3.71 -7.24
C LYS A 94 6.15 4.26 -5.85
N TRP A 95 7.41 4.29 -5.43
CA TRP A 95 7.75 4.87 -4.13
C TRP A 95 7.67 6.39 -4.12
N HIS A 96 7.93 7.04 -5.26
CA HIS A 96 7.78 8.48 -5.47
C HIS A 96 6.59 8.82 -6.37
N LEU A 97 6.21 10.09 -6.48
CA LEU A 97 5.21 10.55 -7.46
C LEU A 97 5.73 10.31 -8.90
N PRO A 98 4.86 10.18 -9.92
CA PRO A 98 3.41 10.32 -9.88
C PRO A 98 2.68 9.05 -9.42
N GLY A 99 1.39 9.20 -9.11
CA GLY A 99 0.43 8.09 -8.99
C GLY A 99 -0.05 7.61 -10.36
N LEU A 100 -0.93 6.61 -10.38
CA LEU A 100 -1.55 6.15 -11.63
C LEU A 100 -2.42 7.27 -12.21
N GLU A 101 -2.31 7.50 -13.51
CA GLU A 101 -3.16 8.41 -14.28
C GLU A 101 -3.90 7.59 -15.33
N LEU A 102 -5.18 7.88 -15.57
CA LEU A 102 -5.97 7.20 -16.60
C LEU A 102 -5.60 7.77 -17.98
N ASN A 103 -4.94 6.94 -18.81
CA ASN A 103 -4.49 7.28 -20.14
C ASN A 103 -4.71 6.12 -21.13
N ASP A 104 -4.26 6.26 -22.38
CA ASP A 104 -4.43 5.23 -23.40
C ASP A 104 -3.78 3.89 -23.01
N SER A 105 -2.59 3.93 -22.40
CA SER A 105 -1.90 2.74 -21.90
C SER A 105 -2.74 1.97 -20.88
N VAL A 106 -3.45 2.68 -19.98
CA VAL A 106 -4.39 2.06 -19.04
C VAL A 106 -5.53 1.38 -19.78
N GLN A 107 -6.10 2.01 -20.81
CA GLN A 107 -7.18 1.42 -21.61
C GLN A 107 -6.72 0.18 -22.37
N VAL A 108 -5.53 0.22 -22.98
CA VAL A 108 -4.90 -0.91 -23.67
C VAL A 108 -4.70 -2.08 -22.70
N ILE A 109 -4.19 -1.81 -21.50
CA ILE A 109 -3.99 -2.82 -20.47
C ILE A 109 -5.32 -3.41 -20.00
N LEU A 110 -6.32 -2.56 -19.72
CA LEU A 110 -7.65 -2.99 -19.27
C LEU A 110 -8.39 -3.82 -20.32
N GLY A 111 -8.20 -3.51 -21.61
CA GLY A 111 -8.77 -4.26 -22.73
C GLY A 111 -8.07 -5.58 -23.04
N ASN A 112 -6.94 -5.87 -22.41
CA ASN A 112 -6.17 -7.07 -22.71
C ASN A 112 -6.85 -8.34 -22.15
N ALA A 113 -7.15 -9.30 -23.03
CA ALA A 113 -7.84 -10.54 -22.69
C ALA A 113 -7.08 -11.45 -21.71
N HIS A 114 -5.77 -11.25 -21.55
CA HIS A 114 -4.94 -11.96 -20.59
C HIS A 114 -4.85 -11.27 -19.22
N LEU A 115 -5.25 -10.00 -19.09
CA LEU A 115 -5.29 -9.35 -17.79
C LEU A 115 -6.40 -9.98 -16.92
N LYS A 116 -5.99 -10.68 -15.86
CA LYS A 116 -6.93 -11.32 -14.94
C LYS A 116 -7.38 -10.38 -13.83
N ARG A 117 -6.45 -9.59 -13.31
CA ARG A 117 -6.67 -8.65 -12.23
C ARG A 117 -5.59 -7.58 -12.25
N TRP A 118 -5.96 -6.34 -11.98
CA TRP A 118 -5.02 -5.25 -11.80
C TRP A 118 -5.14 -4.68 -10.39
N TYR A 119 -4.02 -4.66 -9.68
CA TYR A 119 -3.82 -3.99 -8.41
C TYR A 119 -3.00 -2.72 -8.59
N SER A 120 -3.32 -1.62 -7.89
CA SER A 120 -2.49 -0.41 -7.96
C SER A 120 -2.37 0.31 -6.62
N GLN A 121 -1.15 0.71 -6.26
CA GLN A 121 -0.90 1.52 -5.08
C GLN A 121 -1.45 2.93 -5.26
N ASN A 122 -2.08 3.48 -4.21
CA ASN A 122 -2.67 4.83 -4.24
C ASN A 122 -3.72 5.02 -5.34
N GLN A 123 -4.46 3.96 -5.68
CA GLN A 123 -5.54 4.03 -6.65
C GLN A 123 -6.76 4.75 -6.10
N ILE A 124 -7.19 5.82 -6.77
CA ILE A 124 -8.29 6.69 -6.30
C ILE A 124 -9.52 6.71 -7.22
N TYR A 125 -9.50 6.00 -8.34
CA TYR A 125 -10.60 5.98 -9.31
C TYR A 125 -11.64 4.90 -8.95
N GLU A 126 -12.93 5.27 -8.93
CA GLU A 126 -14.06 4.39 -8.57
C GLU A 126 -14.49 3.50 -9.73
N ASP A 127 -14.60 4.06 -10.94
CA ASP A 127 -15.23 3.40 -12.09
C ASP A 127 -14.23 2.66 -13.00
N VAL A 128 -13.16 2.15 -12.41
CA VAL A 128 -12.17 1.33 -13.14
C VAL A 128 -11.96 0.01 -12.42
N PRO A 129 -11.81 -1.12 -13.15
CA PRO A 129 -11.65 -2.44 -12.54
C PRO A 129 -10.21 -2.65 -12.03
N ILE A 130 -9.65 -1.64 -11.37
CA ILE A 130 -8.32 -1.64 -10.75
C ILE A 130 -8.53 -1.63 -9.24
N VAL A 131 -8.01 -2.66 -8.59
CA VAL A 131 -8.12 -2.84 -7.15
C VAL A 131 -7.03 -2.05 -6.44
N PRO A 132 -7.34 -1.32 -5.36
CA PRO A 132 -6.32 -0.74 -4.51
C PRO A 132 -5.34 -1.79 -3.97
N PHE A 133 -4.06 -1.46 -4.01
CA PHE A 133 -2.98 -2.19 -3.36
C PHE A 133 -2.40 -1.34 -2.23
N PRO A 134 -2.02 -1.93 -1.09
CA PRO A 134 -1.49 -1.18 0.04
C PRO A 134 -0.17 -0.49 -0.28
N TYR A 135 -0.05 0.76 0.14
CA TYR A 135 1.22 1.48 0.10
C TYR A 135 2.20 0.99 1.16
N GLY A 136 1.69 0.57 2.33
CA GLY A 136 2.47 -0.03 3.40
C GLY A 136 3.21 0.95 4.30
N VAL A 137 4.10 0.41 5.13
CA VAL A 137 4.96 1.19 6.03
C VAL A 137 6.24 1.61 5.33
N LYS A 138 6.86 2.72 5.76
CA LYS A 138 8.12 3.19 5.17
C LYS A 138 9.19 2.13 5.37
N LEU A 139 9.91 1.76 4.30
CA LEU A 139 10.91 0.69 4.34
C LEU A 139 11.95 0.86 5.48
N SER A 140 12.42 2.08 5.72
CA SER A 140 13.37 2.38 6.80
C SER A 140 12.79 2.20 8.22
N SER A 141 11.47 2.33 8.37
CA SER A 141 10.75 2.15 9.63
C SER A 141 10.21 0.73 9.84
N ALA A 142 10.11 -0.05 8.76
CA ALA A 142 9.55 -1.40 8.75
C ALA A 142 10.11 -2.33 9.85
N PRO A 143 11.42 -2.32 10.18
CA PRO A 143 11.92 -3.10 11.31
C PRO A 143 11.27 -2.73 12.64
N GLN A 144 11.18 -1.44 12.94
CA GLN A 144 10.65 -0.97 14.22
C GLN A 144 9.16 -1.26 14.34
N VAL A 145 8.41 -1.12 13.25
CA VAL A 145 6.97 -1.45 13.21
C VAL A 145 6.76 -2.95 13.37
N TYR A 146 7.49 -3.77 12.61
CA TYR A 146 7.36 -5.24 12.68
C TYR A 146 7.68 -5.78 14.08
N TRP A 147 8.78 -5.33 14.71
CA TRP A 147 9.13 -5.78 16.05
C TRP A 147 8.07 -5.39 17.08
N ARG A 148 7.54 -4.16 17.01
CA ARG A 148 6.44 -3.72 17.88
C ARG A 148 5.14 -4.50 17.64
N MET A 149 4.81 -4.80 16.39
CA MET A 149 3.67 -5.66 16.05
C MET A 149 3.81 -7.05 16.70
N ARG A 150 5.02 -7.63 16.68
CA ARG A 150 5.31 -8.92 17.34
C ARG A 150 5.23 -8.84 18.86
N LEU A 151 5.82 -7.81 19.47
CA LEU A 151 5.78 -7.60 20.92
C LEU A 151 4.34 -7.40 21.42
N LYS A 152 3.55 -6.57 20.73
CA LYS A 152 2.12 -6.39 21.04
C LYS A 152 1.37 -7.72 21.09
N LYS A 153 1.58 -8.58 20.08
CA LYS A 153 0.93 -9.89 20.01
C LYS A 153 1.29 -10.78 21.21
N ALA A 154 2.50 -10.64 21.74
CA ALA A 154 2.96 -11.42 22.89
C ALA A 154 2.44 -10.88 24.24
N PHE A 155 2.37 -9.56 24.41
CA PHE A 155 2.13 -8.95 25.73
C PHE A 155 0.72 -8.41 25.95
N GLY A 156 -0.09 -8.18 24.91
CA GLY A 156 -1.46 -7.68 25.04
C GLY A 156 -1.53 -6.26 25.63
N TRP A 157 -1.66 -5.23 24.79
CA TRP A 157 -1.66 -3.84 25.25
C TRP A 157 -3.07 -3.26 25.21
N GLY A 158 -3.53 -2.75 26.35
CA GLY A 158 -4.76 -1.96 26.46
C GLY A 158 -4.68 -0.71 25.57
N ARG A 159 -5.81 -0.36 24.97
CA ARG A 159 -5.94 0.81 24.07
C ARG A 159 -7.13 1.65 24.48
N SER A 160 -6.94 2.96 24.50
CA SER A 160 -8.02 3.90 24.77
C SER A 160 -7.82 5.19 23.98
N GLY A 161 -8.92 5.90 23.75
CA GLY A 161 -8.88 7.25 23.18
C GLY A 161 -8.34 7.34 21.75
N VAL A 162 -8.07 8.59 21.37
CA VAL A 162 -7.69 9.01 20.03
C VAL A 162 -6.32 9.66 20.09
N PHE A 163 -5.39 9.21 19.25
CA PHE A 163 -4.12 9.88 19.04
C PHE A 163 -4.19 10.78 17.81
N VAL A 164 -3.87 12.06 17.99
CA VAL A 164 -3.75 13.04 16.89
C VAL A 164 -2.27 13.36 16.65
N PRO A 165 -1.59 12.65 15.73
CA PRO A 165 -0.19 12.89 15.47
C PRO A 165 0.03 14.22 14.77
N HIS A 166 1.23 14.78 14.93
CA HIS A 166 1.68 15.91 14.13
C HIS A 166 1.64 15.59 12.62
N VAL A 167 0.97 16.43 11.83
CA VAL A 167 0.85 16.29 10.38
C VAL A 167 1.37 17.56 9.67
N ALA A 168 2.58 17.51 9.12
CA ALA A 168 3.22 18.70 8.54
C ALA A 168 2.54 19.16 7.23
N SER A 169 2.16 20.41 7.09
CA SER A 169 1.68 20.93 5.80
C SER A 169 2.85 21.25 4.85
N HIS A 170 2.73 20.87 3.59
CA HIS A 170 3.73 21.14 2.55
C HIS A 170 3.07 21.75 1.32
N ALA A 171 3.80 22.55 0.55
CA ALA A 171 3.27 23.26 -0.62
C ALA A 171 2.75 22.33 -1.74
N HIS A 172 3.27 21.10 -1.82
CA HIS A 172 2.87 20.11 -2.84
C HIS A 172 1.70 19.22 -2.41
N LEU A 173 1.08 19.48 -1.26
CA LEU A 173 -0.12 18.75 -0.84
C LEU A 173 -1.29 19.16 -1.74
N SER A 174 -2.15 18.20 -2.07
CA SER A 174 -3.39 18.49 -2.78
C SER A 174 -4.33 19.36 -1.92
N GLY A 175 -5.23 20.11 -2.57
CA GLY A 175 -6.25 20.90 -1.88
C GLY A 175 -7.04 20.11 -0.81
N PRO A 176 -7.57 18.92 -1.14
CA PRO A 176 -8.24 18.07 -0.16
C PRO A 176 -7.35 17.66 1.03
N ALA A 177 -6.07 17.36 0.79
CA ALA A 177 -5.14 17.01 1.86
C ALA A 177 -4.82 18.21 2.77
N LEU A 178 -4.68 19.42 2.19
CA LEU A 178 -4.50 20.66 2.95
C LEU A 178 -5.73 20.96 3.82
N GLN A 179 -6.93 20.86 3.25
CA GLN A 179 -8.17 21.08 3.98
C GLN A 179 -8.34 20.09 5.15
N ALA A 180 -8.08 18.81 4.91
CA ALA A 180 -8.11 17.77 5.94
C ALA A 180 -7.16 18.09 7.11
N ARG A 181 -5.94 18.58 6.81
CA ARG A 181 -4.94 18.92 7.83
C ARG A 181 -5.24 20.22 8.57
N ALA A 182 -5.88 21.18 7.91
CA ALA A 182 -6.28 22.43 8.54
C ALA A 182 -7.28 22.20 9.69
N GLN A 183 -8.17 21.20 9.58
CA GLN A 183 -9.09 20.81 10.66
C GLN A 183 -8.39 20.28 11.92
N LEU A 184 -7.08 19.98 11.85
CA LEU A 184 -6.29 19.40 12.93
C LEU A 184 -5.31 20.40 13.55
N ALA A 185 -5.24 21.64 13.05
CA ALA A 185 -4.26 22.65 13.44
C ALA A 185 -4.16 22.83 14.97
N ASP A 186 -5.31 22.91 15.64
CA ASP A 186 -5.39 23.26 17.06
C ASP A 186 -5.27 22.05 18.01
N VAL A 187 -5.32 20.83 17.46
CA VAL A 187 -5.43 19.58 18.25
C VAL A 187 -4.27 18.62 18.00
N MET A 188 -3.41 18.89 17.02
CA MET A 188 -2.26 18.03 16.75
C MET A 188 -1.20 18.15 17.84
N GLY A 189 -0.66 17.01 18.27
CA GLY A 189 0.47 16.97 19.19
C GLY A 189 1.79 17.47 18.56
N PRO A 190 2.86 17.58 19.35
CA PRO A 190 4.18 17.97 18.83
C PRO A 190 4.75 16.90 17.88
N ARG A 191 5.73 17.28 17.06
CA ARG A 191 6.46 16.33 16.23
C ARG A 191 7.30 15.38 17.09
N LEU A 192 6.96 14.10 17.05
CA LEU A 192 7.63 13.06 17.83
C LEU A 192 8.77 12.37 17.05
N LYS A 193 9.74 11.83 17.80
CA LYS A 193 10.71 10.85 17.25
C LYS A 193 9.97 9.55 16.91
N LEU A 194 10.47 8.80 15.92
CA LEU A 194 9.82 7.58 15.41
C LEU A 194 9.43 6.60 16.54
N THR A 195 10.35 6.29 17.45
CA THR A 195 10.09 5.42 18.60
C THR A 195 8.88 5.89 19.41
N SER A 196 8.91 7.16 19.86
CA SER A 196 7.83 7.75 20.66
C SER A 196 6.51 7.80 19.89
N TYR A 197 6.57 8.09 18.59
CA TYR A 197 5.40 8.07 17.70
C TYR A 197 4.75 6.68 17.63
N LEU A 198 5.53 5.63 17.38
CA LEU A 198 5.01 4.26 17.34
C LEU A 198 4.48 3.80 18.71
N ASP A 199 5.09 4.25 19.80
CA ASP A 199 4.62 3.95 21.16
C ASP A 199 3.30 4.67 21.47
N GLN A 200 3.05 5.86 20.89
CA GLN A 200 1.74 6.51 20.97
C GLN A 200 0.67 5.69 20.22
N ILE A 201 0.95 5.23 19.00
CA ILE A 201 0.03 4.36 18.26
C ILE A 201 -0.35 3.12 19.07
N LEU A 202 0.64 2.47 19.69
CA LEU A 202 0.41 1.23 20.46
C LEU A 202 -0.58 1.40 21.62
N ARG A 203 -0.61 2.58 22.25
CA ARG A 203 -1.43 2.93 23.41
C ARG A 203 -2.84 3.42 23.06
N HIS A 204 -3.06 3.85 21.82
CA HIS A 204 -4.33 4.45 21.42
C HIS A 204 -5.19 3.50 20.60
N ARG A 205 -6.51 3.64 20.75
CA ARG A 205 -7.47 2.82 20.00
C ARG A 205 -7.63 3.34 18.58
N TYR A 206 -7.66 4.65 18.43
CA TYR A 206 -7.82 5.35 17.16
C TYR A 206 -6.60 6.23 16.88
N VAL A 207 -6.21 6.33 15.62
CA VAL A 207 -5.15 7.25 15.17
C VAL A 207 -5.67 8.09 14.03
N VAL A 208 -5.72 9.41 14.23
CA VAL A 208 -6.07 10.34 13.17
C VAL A 208 -4.98 10.31 12.09
N SER A 209 -5.37 9.97 10.87
CA SER A 209 -4.46 9.76 9.75
C SER A 209 -5.04 10.40 8.48
N PRO A 210 -5.02 11.74 8.36
CA PRO A 210 -5.45 12.40 7.12
C PRO A 210 -4.50 12.06 5.96
N PRO A 211 -4.95 12.23 4.71
CA PRO A 211 -4.12 12.19 3.51
C PRO A 211 -2.83 13.02 3.62
N GLY A 212 -1.83 12.67 2.83
CA GLY A 212 -0.59 13.41 2.69
C GLY A 212 -0.26 13.82 1.29
N ASP A 213 1.02 13.69 0.92
CA ASP A 213 1.46 13.85 -0.47
C ASP A 213 0.73 12.86 -1.40
N ARG A 214 0.22 11.76 -0.80
CA ARG A 214 -0.72 10.83 -1.41
C ARG A 214 -1.88 10.54 -0.48
N MET A 215 -2.93 9.93 -1.02
CA MET A 215 -4.10 9.54 -0.25
C MET A 215 -3.78 8.40 0.72
N ASP A 216 -3.15 7.31 0.26
CA ASP A 216 -2.66 6.21 1.11
C ASP A 216 -1.24 6.51 1.63
N THR A 217 -1.09 6.58 2.96
CA THR A 217 0.11 7.08 3.65
C THR A 217 0.69 6.06 4.61
N TYR A 218 1.96 6.22 4.98
CA TYR A 218 2.61 5.35 5.98
C TYR A 218 1.85 5.30 7.30
N ARG A 219 1.23 6.40 7.74
CA ARG A 219 0.50 6.48 9.00
C ARG A 219 -0.68 5.53 9.06
N HIS A 220 -1.38 5.33 7.94
CA HIS A 220 -2.48 4.36 7.86
C HIS A 220 -1.96 2.97 8.19
N TRP A 221 -0.88 2.56 7.53
CA TRP A 221 -0.29 1.23 7.67
C TRP A 221 0.44 1.01 8.99
N GLU A 222 1.08 2.03 9.55
CA GLU A 222 1.68 1.99 10.89
C GLU A 222 0.60 1.78 11.96
N SER A 223 -0.54 2.46 11.82
CA SER A 223 -1.71 2.29 12.70
C SER A 223 -2.28 0.88 12.59
N VAL A 224 -2.54 0.43 11.36
CA VAL A 224 -3.05 -0.92 11.08
C VAL A 224 -2.11 -1.99 11.62
N ALA A 225 -0.81 -1.93 11.32
CA ALA A 225 0.17 -2.92 11.77
C ALA A 225 0.26 -3.01 13.30
N LEU A 226 0.17 -1.87 14.00
CA LEU A 226 0.16 -1.81 15.46
C LEU A 226 -1.25 -2.00 16.05
N GLY A 227 -2.22 -2.32 15.19
CA GLY A 227 -3.64 -2.58 15.44
C GLY A 227 -4.33 -1.50 16.26
N ALA A 228 -4.02 -0.24 15.96
CA ALA A 228 -4.94 0.86 16.13
C ALA A 228 -5.82 0.99 14.88
N ILE A 229 -6.97 1.63 15.00
CA ILE A 229 -7.87 1.89 13.88
C ILE A 229 -7.52 3.28 13.32
N PRO A 230 -6.96 3.39 12.10
CA PRO A 230 -6.79 4.67 11.46
C PRO A 230 -8.15 5.34 11.23
N VAL A 231 -8.20 6.65 11.42
CA VAL A 231 -9.35 7.51 11.12
C VAL A 231 -8.95 8.43 9.97
N SER A 232 -9.70 8.42 8.86
CA SER A 232 -9.32 9.15 7.66
C SER A 232 -10.53 9.53 6.80
N ASN A 233 -10.34 10.51 5.90
CA ASN A 233 -11.31 10.92 4.88
C ASN A 233 -10.88 10.42 3.49
N LEU A 234 -10.51 9.13 3.40
CA LEU A 234 -10.10 8.52 2.13
C LEU A 234 -11.29 8.33 1.19
N PRO A 235 -11.08 8.46 -0.13
CA PRO A 235 -12.11 8.17 -1.12
C PRO A 235 -12.48 6.69 -1.10
N PRO A 236 -13.71 6.32 -1.53
CA PRO A 236 -14.25 4.96 -1.49
C PRO A 236 -13.33 3.83 -1.98
N PRO A 237 -12.57 3.97 -3.09
CA PRO A 237 -11.66 2.90 -3.51
C PRO A 237 -10.64 2.59 -2.41
N LEU A 238 -9.99 3.62 -1.87
CA LEU A 238 -8.96 3.44 -0.85
C LEU A 238 -9.53 3.08 0.52
N SER A 239 -10.72 3.55 0.89
CA SER A 239 -11.31 3.10 2.16
C SER A 239 -11.75 1.63 2.11
N GLY A 240 -12.24 1.17 0.96
CA GLY A 240 -12.59 -0.23 0.70
C GLY A 240 -11.39 -1.17 0.88
N LEU A 241 -10.16 -0.67 0.73
CA LEU A 241 -8.92 -1.42 1.03
C LEU A 241 -8.83 -1.85 2.50
N PHE A 242 -9.35 -1.04 3.41
CA PHE A 242 -9.27 -1.27 4.86
C PHE A 242 -10.52 -1.93 5.42
N GLY A 243 -11.69 -1.74 4.78
CA GLY A 243 -12.96 -2.28 5.26
C GLY A 243 -13.23 -1.86 6.72
N ALA A 244 -13.58 -2.82 7.58
CA ALA A 244 -13.78 -2.57 9.01
C ALA A 244 -12.49 -2.15 9.76
N GLY A 245 -11.32 -2.24 9.12
CA GLY A 245 -10.01 -1.86 9.65
C GLY A 245 -9.75 -0.36 9.74
N MET A 246 -10.62 0.48 9.18
CA MET A 246 -10.51 1.95 9.19
C MET A 246 -11.87 2.56 9.54
N PHE A 247 -11.84 3.70 10.22
CA PHE A 247 -13.02 4.56 10.35
C PHE A 247 -12.95 5.69 9.33
N GLN A 248 -13.96 5.79 8.48
CA GLN A 248 -14.10 6.91 7.55
C GLN A 248 -14.82 8.07 8.23
N THR A 249 -14.32 9.29 7.98
CA THR A 249 -14.98 10.51 8.42
C THR A 249 -14.84 11.58 7.35
N ASP A 250 -15.82 12.46 7.22
CA ASP A 250 -15.71 13.69 6.41
C ASP A 250 -15.18 14.87 7.23
N SER A 251 -15.18 14.74 8.56
CA SER A 251 -14.75 15.78 9.49
C SER A 251 -13.94 15.22 10.65
N PHE A 252 -12.74 15.77 10.85
CA PHE A 252 -11.90 15.34 11.97
C PHE A 252 -12.28 15.97 13.30
N SER A 253 -13.03 17.07 13.32
CA SER A 253 -13.44 17.74 14.57
C SER A 253 -14.33 16.86 15.44
N ALA A 254 -15.21 16.04 14.84
CA ALA A 254 -16.04 15.08 15.56
C ALA A 254 -15.22 13.93 16.19
N VAL A 255 -14.08 13.59 15.56
CA VAL A 255 -13.23 12.47 15.99
C VAL A 255 -12.37 12.86 17.18
N THR A 256 -12.02 14.13 17.32
CA THR A 256 -11.18 14.62 18.43
C THR A 256 -11.98 14.94 19.69
N ALA A 257 -13.29 14.75 19.67
CA ALA A 257 -14.15 14.90 20.84
C ALA A 257 -13.83 13.85 21.93
N ILE A 258 -14.00 14.25 23.18
CA ILE A 258 -13.88 13.35 24.34
C ILE A 258 -14.89 12.21 24.19
N GLY A 259 -14.44 10.97 24.39
CA GLY A 259 -15.32 9.79 24.34
C GLY A 259 -15.62 9.28 22.94
N PHE A 260 -14.91 9.74 21.90
CA PHE A 260 -15.08 9.24 20.55
C PHE A 260 -15.01 7.70 20.48
N THR A 261 -15.97 7.11 19.77
CA THR A 261 -15.99 5.70 19.42
C THR A 261 -16.40 5.54 17.95
N ALA A 262 -15.91 4.47 17.33
CA ALA A 262 -16.28 4.06 15.98
C ALA A 262 -16.88 2.65 16.05
N PRO A 263 -18.21 2.52 16.25
CA PRO A 263 -18.88 1.22 16.23
C PRO A 263 -18.66 0.50 14.90
N GLY A 264 -18.52 -0.82 14.93
CA GLY A 264 -18.29 -1.63 13.73
C GLY A 264 -16.84 -1.68 13.21
N CYS A 265 -15.98 -0.74 13.63
CA CYS A 265 -14.56 -0.80 13.28
C CYS A 265 -13.81 -1.77 14.22
N VAL A 266 -12.98 -2.64 13.63
CA VAL A 266 -12.13 -3.60 14.34
C VAL A 266 -10.69 -3.51 13.85
N PRO A 267 -9.67 -3.68 14.71
CA PRO A 267 -8.28 -3.73 14.25
C PRO A 267 -8.02 -4.93 13.33
N LEU A 268 -7.46 -4.69 12.15
CA LEU A 268 -7.11 -5.73 11.16
C LEU A 268 -5.59 -5.72 10.82
N PRO A 269 -4.70 -6.03 11.79
CA PRO A 269 -3.26 -5.93 11.60
C PRO A 269 -2.70 -6.85 10.49
N GLU A 270 -3.40 -7.92 10.14
CA GLU A 270 -3.04 -8.81 9.05
C GLU A 270 -3.00 -8.11 7.70
N LEU A 271 -3.78 -7.04 7.48
CA LEU A 271 -3.74 -6.23 6.26
C LEU A 271 -2.36 -5.61 6.03
N ALA A 272 -1.60 -5.35 7.10
CA ALA A 272 -0.24 -4.83 6.98
C ALA A 272 0.81 -5.93 6.73
N THR A 273 0.42 -7.21 6.56
CA THR A 273 1.37 -8.32 6.38
C THR A 273 1.48 -8.75 4.93
N VAL A 274 2.70 -9.05 4.48
CA VAL A 274 2.94 -9.61 3.14
C VAL A 274 2.25 -10.98 2.97
N ALA A 275 2.09 -11.73 4.06
CA ALA A 275 1.42 -13.02 4.05
C ALA A 275 -0.05 -12.92 3.64
N HIS A 276 -0.78 -11.91 4.14
CA HIS A 276 -2.17 -11.65 3.75
C HIS A 276 -2.29 -11.38 2.25
N TRP A 277 -1.47 -10.46 1.73
CA TRP A 277 -1.50 -10.10 0.30
C TRP A 277 -1.04 -11.22 -0.62
N ARG A 278 -0.07 -12.04 -0.17
CA ARG A 278 0.30 -13.26 -0.89
C ARG A 278 -0.86 -14.25 -0.97
N LYS A 279 -1.63 -14.42 0.11
CA LYS A 279 -2.81 -15.30 0.12
C LYS A 279 -3.87 -14.78 -0.86
N ARG A 280 -4.21 -13.49 -0.79
CA ARG A 280 -5.17 -12.85 -1.70
C ARG A 280 -4.79 -12.99 -3.17
N LEU A 281 -3.53 -12.70 -3.52
CA LEU A 281 -3.06 -12.85 -4.91
C LEU A 281 -3.08 -14.31 -5.37
N ARG A 282 -2.85 -15.28 -4.48
CA ARG A 282 -2.99 -16.71 -4.82
C ARG A 282 -4.45 -17.10 -5.07
N GLU A 283 -5.38 -16.60 -4.27
CA GLU A 283 -6.82 -16.80 -4.49
C GLU A 283 -7.23 -16.24 -5.87
N ASP A 284 -6.77 -15.05 -6.21
CA ASP A 284 -6.99 -14.45 -7.52
C ASP A 284 -6.30 -15.22 -8.66
N ARG A 285 -5.17 -15.91 -8.43
CA ARG A 285 -4.58 -16.80 -9.44
C ARG A 285 -5.44 -18.03 -9.69
N LEU A 286 -6.12 -18.54 -8.66
CA LEU A 286 -6.91 -19.77 -8.73
C LEU A 286 -8.36 -19.55 -9.18
N SER A 287 -8.92 -18.35 -9.00
CA SER A 287 -10.30 -18.05 -9.40
C SER A 287 -10.52 -18.30 -10.89
N ALA A 288 -11.48 -19.14 -11.26
CA ALA A 288 -11.83 -19.35 -12.66
C ALA A 288 -12.44 -18.06 -13.21
N GLY A 289 -11.77 -17.46 -14.21
CA GLY A 289 -12.29 -16.36 -15.04
C GLY A 289 -13.12 -15.30 -14.31
N PHE A 290 -12.48 -14.42 -13.53
CA PHE A 290 -13.10 -13.13 -13.25
C PHE A 290 -13.15 -12.37 -14.58
N SER A 291 -14.28 -12.42 -15.27
CA SER A 291 -14.49 -11.62 -16.47
C SER A 291 -14.56 -10.16 -16.01
N MET A 292 -13.61 -9.32 -16.44
CA MET A 292 -13.68 -7.87 -16.26
C MET A 292 -14.80 -7.21 -17.09
N ARG A 293 -15.78 -7.98 -17.58
CA ARG A 293 -16.99 -7.42 -18.20
C ARG A 293 -17.76 -6.66 -17.13
N SER A 294 -17.50 -5.35 -17.08
CA SER A 294 -18.31 -4.38 -16.34
C SER A 294 -19.78 -4.50 -16.76
N PRO A 295 -20.74 -4.42 -15.82
CA PRO A 295 -22.15 -4.25 -16.15
C PRO A 295 -22.49 -2.83 -16.66
N PHE A 296 -21.52 -1.92 -16.81
CA PHE A 296 -21.77 -0.52 -17.16
C PHE A 296 -21.20 -0.14 -18.52
N VAL A 297 -22.02 -0.32 -19.55
CA VAL A 297 -22.21 0.65 -20.64
C VAL A 297 -23.70 0.65 -20.98
N ARG A 298 -24.43 1.66 -20.49
CA ARG A 298 -25.50 2.27 -21.27
C ARG A 298 -25.27 3.77 -21.22
N VAL A 299 -24.99 4.30 -22.42
CA VAL A 299 -24.98 5.71 -22.79
C VAL A 299 -26.29 6.36 -22.36
#